data_AF-A0A553X9Y1-F1
#
_entry.id   AF-A0A553X9Y1-F1
#
_cell.length_a   1.000
_cell.length_b   1.000
_cell.length_c   1.000
_cell.angle_alpha   90.00
_cell.angle_beta   90.00
_cell.angle_gamma   90.00
#
_symmetry.space_group_name_H-M   'P 1'
#
loop_
_entity.id
_entity.type
_entity.pdbx_description
1 polymer ?
#
loop_
_entity_poly.entity_id
_entity_poly.type
_entity_poly.pdbx_seq_one_letter_code
_entity_poly.pdbx_strand_id
1 'polypeptide(L)'
;GWGPQGAAAPPYTENAAARAAMDPARLAVSSPTAWKSAAREDFAAWPARGDRIGDKALLRRALAVWARPGPRVKVAATPGTAAGPAAGPPQLLFAGTVDHAAVVLLHDGQRLVRYAEAADGSTDAGAALDFARTDGAQGASAAALVVGRTARNVRYLTAPWASSVRLVDLLKPGAPGERLAVDAQGVTAPAPSPGPSGGCDSWPALRTDGALLTDLGETTPVRLTYGTPQAPDAVDGPEGRAA
;
A
#
# COMPACT_ATOMS: atom_id res chain seq x y z
N GLY A 1 5.47 -14.44 -28.63
CA GLY A 1 4.92 -15.78 -28.34
C GLY A 1 4.92 -16.01 -26.84
N TRP A 2 3.74 -16.20 -26.25
CA TRP A 2 3.54 -16.37 -24.80
C TRP A 2 3.05 -17.81 -24.55
N GLY A 3 3.93 -18.77 -24.80
CA GLY A 3 3.70 -20.18 -24.47
C GLY A 3 4.67 -20.62 -23.38
N PRO A 4 4.31 -21.64 -22.57
CA PRO A 4 5.15 -22.19 -21.50
C PRO A 4 6.47 -22.84 -21.97
N GLN A 5 6.77 -22.81 -23.27
CA GLN A 5 8.00 -23.34 -23.89
C GLN A 5 8.81 -22.27 -24.64
N GLY A 6 8.62 -20.99 -24.34
CA GLY A 6 9.52 -19.95 -24.88
C GLY A 6 10.92 -20.13 -24.29
N ALA A 7 11.95 -20.22 -25.15
CA ALA A 7 13.36 -20.52 -24.82
C ALA A 7 14.07 -19.54 -23.84
N ALA A 8 13.32 -18.67 -23.18
CA ALA A 8 13.78 -17.67 -22.21
C ALA A 8 12.93 -17.67 -20.92
N ALA A 9 12.26 -18.78 -20.58
CA ALA A 9 11.56 -18.95 -19.32
C ALA A 9 12.53 -19.45 -18.23
N PRO A 10 12.97 -18.61 -17.27
CA PRO A 10 13.81 -19.05 -16.15
C PRO A 10 13.18 -20.20 -15.34
N PRO A 11 14.02 -21.07 -14.75
CA PRO A 11 13.62 -22.35 -14.16
C PRO A 11 12.55 -22.27 -13.06
N TYR A 12 12.38 -21.12 -12.41
CA TYR A 12 11.29 -20.95 -11.43
C TYR A 12 9.88 -21.00 -12.06
N THR A 13 9.73 -20.80 -13.38
CA THR A 13 8.42 -20.89 -14.07
C THR A 13 7.91 -22.32 -14.27
N GLU A 14 8.75 -23.33 -14.01
CA GLU A 14 8.36 -24.73 -13.96
C GLU A 14 7.84 -25.14 -12.57
N ASN A 15 8.08 -24.32 -11.54
CA ASN A 15 7.58 -24.55 -10.20
C ASN A 15 6.06 -24.34 -10.14
N ALA A 16 5.32 -25.35 -9.69
CA ALA A 16 3.87 -25.30 -9.52
C ALA A 16 3.40 -24.16 -8.61
N ALA A 17 4.16 -23.83 -7.55
CA ALA A 17 3.85 -22.72 -6.65
C ALA A 17 4.00 -21.36 -7.34
N ALA A 18 5.02 -21.19 -8.20
CA ALA A 18 5.19 -19.97 -8.97
C ALA A 18 4.08 -19.79 -10.02
N ARG A 19 3.65 -20.88 -10.67
CA ARG A 19 2.49 -20.85 -11.58
C ARG A 19 1.20 -20.50 -10.84
N ALA A 20 1.00 -21.08 -9.67
CA ALA A 20 -0.13 -20.78 -8.79
C ALA A 20 -0.17 -19.31 -8.38
N ALA A 21 0.99 -18.74 -8.06
CA ALA A 21 1.12 -17.34 -7.66
C ALA A 21 0.77 -16.35 -8.80
N MET A 22 0.85 -16.79 -10.06
CA MET A 22 0.49 -15.97 -11.22
C MET A 22 -0.98 -16.09 -11.65
N ASP A 23 -1.77 -16.94 -10.99
CA ASP A 23 -3.18 -17.15 -11.33
C ASP A 23 -4.09 -16.20 -10.54
N PRO A 24 -4.77 -15.23 -11.19
CA PRO A 24 -5.67 -14.31 -10.50
C PRO A 24 -6.87 -15.03 -9.84
N ALA A 25 -7.24 -16.23 -10.28
CA ALA A 25 -8.31 -17.01 -9.65
C ALA A 25 -7.89 -17.62 -8.30
N ARG A 26 -6.58 -17.62 -7.99
CA ARG A 26 -6.03 -18.17 -6.76
C ARG A 26 -5.67 -17.11 -5.72
N LEU A 27 -5.88 -15.83 -6.02
CA LEU A 27 -5.68 -14.75 -5.06
C LEU A 27 -6.47 -15.03 -3.78
N ALA A 28 -5.80 -14.91 -2.64
CA ALA A 28 -6.49 -14.98 -1.36
C ALA A 28 -7.31 -13.70 -1.16
N VAL A 29 -8.52 -13.83 -0.63
CA VAL A 29 -9.41 -12.72 -0.30
C VAL A 29 -9.96 -12.95 1.08
N SER A 30 -9.69 -12.01 2.00
CA SER A 30 -10.29 -12.04 3.33
C SER A 30 -11.77 -11.66 3.27
N SER A 31 -12.60 -12.24 4.14
CA SER A 31 -14.03 -11.92 4.18
C SER A 31 -14.23 -10.43 4.53
N PRO A 32 -15.30 -9.77 4.04
CA PRO A 32 -15.55 -8.34 4.31
C PRO A 32 -15.61 -7.97 5.80
N THR A 33 -15.88 -8.94 6.67
CA THR A 33 -16.02 -8.77 8.12
C THR A 33 -14.93 -9.46 8.92
N ALA A 34 -13.91 -10.06 8.29
CA ALA A 34 -12.85 -10.81 8.99
C ALA A 34 -12.16 -9.98 10.08
N TRP A 35 -11.90 -8.71 9.80
CA TRP A 35 -11.29 -7.77 10.73
C TRP A 35 -12.08 -7.55 12.02
N LYS A 36 -13.40 -7.77 12.03
CA LYS A 36 -14.23 -7.55 13.23
C LYS A 36 -13.98 -8.57 14.34
N SER A 37 -13.42 -9.73 13.99
CA SER A 37 -13.11 -10.82 14.92
C SER A 37 -11.65 -11.26 14.82
N ALA A 38 -10.81 -10.50 14.12
CA ALA A 38 -9.41 -10.82 13.97
C ALA A 38 -8.68 -10.61 15.31
N ALA A 39 -7.89 -11.59 15.72
CA ALA A 39 -7.05 -11.45 16.91
C ALA A 39 -5.91 -10.42 16.71
N ARG A 40 -5.60 -10.08 15.45
CA ARG A 40 -4.57 -9.11 15.08
C ARG A 40 -5.13 -8.14 14.04
N GLU A 41 -4.90 -6.85 14.29
CA GLU A 41 -5.17 -5.77 13.35
C GLU A 41 -4.02 -5.65 12.35
N ASP A 42 -3.87 -6.63 11.45
CA ASP A 42 -2.84 -6.63 10.42
C ASP A 42 -3.43 -6.81 9.00
N PHE A 43 -2.56 -6.80 7.99
CA PHE A 43 -2.99 -6.90 6.59
C PHE A 43 -3.68 -8.24 6.25
N ALA A 44 -3.50 -9.32 7.02
CA ALA A 44 -4.21 -10.58 6.76
C ALA A 44 -5.72 -10.46 7.06
N ALA A 45 -6.11 -9.51 7.91
CA ALA A 45 -7.51 -9.24 8.23
C ALA A 45 -8.19 -8.26 7.24
N TRP A 46 -7.42 -7.65 6.32
CA TRP A 46 -7.96 -6.67 5.38
C TRP A 46 -8.77 -7.35 4.26
N PRO A 47 -10.04 -6.96 4.03
CA PRO A 47 -10.78 -7.41 2.87
C PRO A 47 -10.28 -6.72 1.60
N ALA A 48 -10.45 -7.38 0.45
CA ALA A 48 -10.23 -6.75 -0.84
C ALA A 48 -11.25 -5.61 -1.06
N ARG A 49 -10.75 -4.42 -1.42
CA ARG A 49 -11.58 -3.23 -1.72
C ARG A 49 -11.24 -2.63 -3.08
N GLY A 50 -12.12 -1.79 -3.63
CA GLY A 50 -11.92 -1.09 -4.90
C GLY A 50 -12.82 -1.59 -6.04
N ASP A 51 -12.97 -0.75 -7.06
CA ASP A 51 -13.88 -0.94 -8.19
C ASP A 51 -13.34 -1.91 -9.28
N ARG A 52 -12.10 -2.39 -9.13
CA ARG A 52 -11.42 -3.29 -10.09
C ARG A 52 -11.04 -4.65 -9.49
N ILE A 53 -11.55 -5.01 -8.31
CA ILE A 53 -11.29 -6.33 -7.70
C ILE A 53 -11.74 -7.53 -8.55
N GLY A 54 -12.69 -7.31 -9.47
CA GLY A 54 -13.15 -8.31 -10.44
C GLY A 54 -12.42 -8.28 -11.79
N ASP A 55 -11.53 -7.31 -12.03
CA ASP A 55 -10.82 -7.17 -13.30
C ASP A 55 -9.68 -8.19 -13.42
N LYS A 56 -10.03 -9.39 -13.89
CA LYS A 56 -9.07 -10.48 -14.10
C LYS A 56 -7.95 -10.13 -15.08
N ALA A 57 -8.14 -9.17 -15.98
CA ALA A 57 -7.11 -8.78 -16.92
C ALA A 57 -6.05 -7.92 -16.22
N LEU A 58 -6.49 -6.92 -15.44
CA LEU A 58 -5.61 -6.10 -14.59
C LEU A 58 -4.86 -6.96 -13.57
N LEU A 59 -5.57 -7.83 -12.84
CA LEU A 59 -4.95 -8.69 -11.83
C LEU A 59 -3.91 -9.64 -12.44
N ARG A 60 -4.17 -10.21 -13.62
CA ARG A 60 -3.19 -11.04 -14.33
C ARG A 60 -1.96 -10.23 -14.75
N ARG A 61 -2.12 -8.99 -15.22
CA ARG A 61 -0.99 -8.11 -15.56
C ARG A 61 -0.15 -7.79 -14.32
N ALA A 62 -0.79 -7.42 -13.21
CA ALA A 62 -0.10 -7.14 -11.95
C ALA A 62 0.74 -8.33 -11.48
N LEU A 63 0.16 -9.55 -11.48
CA LEU A 63 0.86 -10.77 -11.09
C LEU A 63 2.00 -11.14 -12.06
N ALA A 64 1.80 -10.97 -13.37
CA ALA A 64 2.83 -11.22 -14.36
C ALA A 64 4.01 -10.24 -14.22
N VAL A 65 3.72 -8.96 -13.98
CA VAL A 65 4.75 -7.93 -13.76
C VAL A 65 5.50 -8.17 -12.46
N TRP A 66 4.83 -8.57 -11.38
CA TRP A 66 5.53 -8.99 -10.17
C TRP A 66 6.44 -10.21 -10.42
N ALA A 67 5.95 -11.23 -11.12
CA ALA A 67 6.74 -12.42 -11.40
C ALA A 67 7.95 -12.18 -12.31
N ARG A 68 7.84 -11.21 -13.23
CA ARG A 68 8.90 -10.78 -14.13
C ARG A 68 8.69 -9.35 -14.63
N PRO A 69 9.27 -8.35 -13.97
CA PRO A 69 9.18 -6.96 -14.43
C PRO A 69 9.82 -6.82 -15.81
N GLY A 70 9.10 -6.19 -16.74
CA GLY A 70 9.64 -5.85 -18.06
C GLY A 70 10.59 -4.64 -17.99
N PRO A 71 11.36 -4.34 -19.05
CA PRO A 71 12.37 -3.27 -19.05
C PRO A 71 11.78 -1.85 -18.87
N ARG A 72 10.48 -1.68 -19.13
CA ARG A 72 9.75 -0.40 -18.93
C ARG A 72 9.08 -0.30 -17.56
N VAL A 73 9.16 -1.34 -16.72
CA VAL A 73 8.58 -1.32 -15.38
C VAL A 73 9.54 -0.62 -14.43
N LYS A 74 9.06 0.42 -13.76
CA LYS A 74 9.80 1.08 -12.69
C LYS A 74 9.65 0.25 -11.43
N VAL A 75 10.76 -0.31 -10.94
CA VAL A 75 10.76 -1.13 -9.73
C VAL A 75 11.41 -0.34 -8.60
N ALA A 76 10.71 -0.23 -7.47
CA ALA A 76 11.24 0.35 -6.24
C ALA A 76 11.00 -0.61 -5.07
N ALA A 77 11.93 -0.65 -4.12
CA ALA A 77 11.80 -1.49 -2.93
C ALA A 77 12.31 -0.76 -1.71
N THR A 78 11.56 -0.80 -0.61
CA THR A 78 12.04 -0.42 0.72
C THR A 78 13.35 -1.16 1.00
N PRO A 79 14.40 -0.51 1.51
CA PRO A 79 15.68 -1.15 1.78
C PRO A 79 15.55 -2.46 2.57
N GLY A 80 16.22 -3.52 2.11
CA GLY A 80 16.14 -4.85 2.72
C GLY A 80 14.90 -5.67 2.35
N THR A 81 14.03 -5.18 1.46
CA THR A 81 12.87 -5.94 0.94
C THR A 81 13.27 -6.72 -0.30
N ALA A 82 12.97 -8.01 -0.32
CA ALA A 82 13.14 -8.80 -1.54
C ALA A 82 12.20 -8.30 -2.65
N ALA A 83 12.69 -8.17 -3.88
CA ALA A 83 11.89 -7.82 -5.06
C ALA A 83 11.56 -9.02 -5.97
N GLY A 84 11.87 -10.24 -5.51
CA GLY A 84 11.60 -11.48 -6.25
C GLY A 84 10.10 -11.83 -6.35
N PRO A 85 9.74 -12.85 -7.13
CA PRO A 85 8.35 -13.28 -7.30
C PRO A 85 7.71 -13.69 -5.97
N ALA A 86 6.38 -13.72 -5.93
CA ALA A 86 5.63 -14.25 -4.79
C ALA A 86 5.93 -15.76 -4.60
N ALA A 87 6.07 -16.19 -3.34
CA ALA A 87 6.32 -17.59 -3.00
C ALA A 87 5.07 -18.49 -3.17
N GLY A 88 3.89 -17.87 -3.23
CA GLY A 88 2.60 -18.52 -3.42
C GLY A 88 1.53 -17.49 -3.78
N PRO A 89 0.25 -17.90 -3.90
CA PRO A 89 -0.84 -16.97 -4.21
C PRO A 89 -0.93 -15.85 -3.17
N PRO A 90 -0.72 -14.58 -3.58
CA PRO A 90 -0.80 -13.46 -2.65
C PRO A 90 -2.26 -13.13 -2.31
N GLN A 91 -2.45 -12.41 -1.21
CA GLN A 91 -3.73 -11.83 -0.85
C GLN A 91 -3.97 -10.54 -1.63
N LEU A 92 -5.18 -10.36 -2.16
CA LEU A 92 -5.64 -9.11 -2.75
C LEU A 92 -6.15 -8.17 -1.64
N LEU A 93 -5.54 -6.99 -1.53
CA LEU A 93 -5.97 -5.95 -0.60
C LEU A 93 -6.78 -4.86 -1.28
N PHE A 94 -6.36 -4.49 -2.50
CA PHE A 94 -7.03 -3.44 -3.26
C PHE A 94 -6.86 -3.66 -4.75
N ALA A 95 -7.90 -3.36 -5.52
CA ALA A 95 -7.77 -3.09 -6.94
C ALA A 95 -8.78 -2.03 -7.35
N GLY A 96 -8.30 -0.90 -7.86
CA GLY A 96 -9.18 0.20 -8.24
C GLY A 96 -8.51 1.31 -9.01
N THR A 97 -9.32 2.24 -9.50
CA THR A 97 -8.85 3.45 -10.16
C THR A 97 -8.56 4.54 -9.12
N VAL A 98 -7.33 5.02 -9.05
CA VAL A 98 -6.90 6.09 -8.14
C VAL A 98 -6.33 7.22 -8.98
N ASP A 99 -7.03 8.36 -9.00
CA ASP A 99 -6.79 9.47 -9.91
C ASP A 99 -6.74 8.98 -11.38
N HIS A 100 -5.57 8.96 -12.02
CA HIS A 100 -5.39 8.51 -13.41
C HIS A 100 -4.71 7.13 -13.53
N ALA A 101 -4.55 6.40 -12.43
CA ALA A 101 -3.87 5.10 -12.40
C ALA A 101 -4.80 3.95 -12.01
N ALA A 102 -4.69 2.82 -12.69
CA ALA A 102 -5.21 1.54 -12.20
C ALA A 102 -4.19 0.95 -11.22
N VAL A 103 -4.59 0.75 -9.96
CA VAL A 103 -3.72 0.34 -8.86
C VAL A 103 -4.17 -1.01 -8.32
N VAL A 104 -3.21 -1.90 -8.04
CA VAL A 104 -3.43 -3.16 -7.34
C VAL A 104 -2.47 -3.25 -6.15
N LEU A 105 -3.01 -3.55 -4.96
CA LEU A 105 -2.23 -3.87 -3.77
C LEU A 105 -2.36 -5.36 -3.44
N LEU A 106 -1.21 -6.02 -3.32
CA LEU A 106 -1.08 -7.43 -2.99
C LEU A 106 -0.23 -7.59 -1.72
N HIS A 107 -0.47 -8.64 -0.95
CA HIS A 107 0.32 -8.98 0.24
C HIS A 107 0.63 -10.48 0.26
N ASP A 108 1.90 -10.86 0.40
CA ASP A 108 2.32 -12.27 0.43
C ASP A 108 2.60 -12.82 1.85
N GLY A 109 2.25 -12.05 2.89
CA GLY A 109 2.49 -12.41 4.28
C GLY A 109 3.77 -11.79 4.87
N GLN A 110 4.68 -11.27 4.04
CA GLN A 110 5.92 -10.64 4.49
C GLN A 110 6.11 -9.23 3.92
N ARG A 111 5.59 -8.97 2.72
CA ARG A 111 5.69 -7.68 2.05
C ARG A 111 4.41 -7.33 1.32
N LEU A 112 4.23 -6.03 1.15
CA LEU A 112 3.24 -5.45 0.26
C LEU A 112 3.85 -5.18 -1.11
N VAL A 113 3.03 -5.37 -2.14
CA VAL A 113 3.37 -5.06 -3.53
C VAL A 113 2.30 -4.16 -4.12
N ARG A 114 2.70 -2.96 -4.55
CA ARG A 114 1.84 -2.02 -5.27
C ARG A 114 2.19 -2.06 -6.75
N TYR A 115 1.23 -2.46 -7.56
CA TYR A 115 1.28 -2.33 -9.00
C TYR A 115 0.45 -1.12 -9.44
N ALA A 116 0.97 -0.33 -10.37
CA ALA A 116 0.21 0.76 -10.97
C ALA A 116 0.51 0.91 -12.47
N GLU A 117 -0.54 1.08 -13.27
CA GLU A 117 -0.45 1.43 -14.70
C GLU A 117 -1.45 2.55 -15.02
N ALA A 118 -1.35 3.13 -16.22
CA ALA A 118 -2.30 4.16 -16.65
C ALA A 118 -3.72 3.57 -16.74
N ALA A 119 -4.71 4.25 -16.16
CA ALA A 119 -6.09 3.76 -16.12
C ALA A 119 -6.77 3.74 -17.49
N ASP A 120 -6.28 4.54 -18.43
CA ASP A 120 -6.75 4.61 -19.83
C ASP A 120 -6.15 3.51 -20.72
N GLY A 121 -5.27 2.67 -20.17
CA GLY A 121 -4.59 1.61 -20.91
C GLY A 121 -3.37 2.08 -21.73
N SER A 122 -2.97 3.36 -21.61
CA SER A 122 -1.73 3.84 -22.20
C SER A 122 -0.52 3.06 -21.67
N THR A 123 0.40 2.72 -22.57
CA THR A 123 1.62 1.98 -22.22
C THR A 123 2.88 2.86 -22.21
N ASP A 124 2.75 4.15 -22.48
CA ASP A 124 3.89 5.05 -22.75
C ASP A 124 4.76 5.28 -21.51
N ALA A 125 4.12 5.47 -20.35
CA ALA A 125 4.80 5.68 -19.07
C ALA A 125 5.34 4.39 -18.43
N GLY A 126 4.95 3.22 -18.96
CA GLY A 126 5.16 1.92 -18.33
C GLY A 126 4.34 1.74 -17.05
N ALA A 127 4.54 0.60 -16.38
CA ALA A 127 3.96 0.33 -15.06
C ALA A 127 4.97 0.63 -13.95
N ALA A 128 4.47 0.88 -12.74
CA ALA A 128 5.26 0.93 -11.51
C ALA A 128 4.99 -0.32 -10.66
N LEU A 129 6.03 -0.81 -10.00
CA LEU A 129 5.99 -1.93 -9.08
C LEU A 129 6.81 -1.59 -7.82
N ASP A 130 6.11 -1.34 -6.73
CA ASP A 130 6.73 -0.94 -5.46
C ASP A 130 6.62 -2.07 -4.43
N PHE A 131 7.70 -2.38 -3.75
CA PHE A 131 7.78 -3.38 -2.68
C PHE A 131 7.99 -2.68 -1.34
N ALA A 132 7.13 -2.97 -0.37
CA ALA A 132 7.27 -2.48 1.00
C ALA A 132 7.32 -3.64 1.99
N ARG A 133 8.29 -3.58 2.89
CA ARG A 133 8.46 -4.57 3.98
C ARG A 133 7.35 -4.38 5.01
N THR A 134 6.62 -5.45 5.34
CA THR A 134 5.48 -5.41 6.27
C THR A 134 5.44 -6.54 7.28
N ASP A 135 6.56 -7.24 7.49
CA ASP A 135 6.70 -8.23 8.55
C ASP A 135 6.47 -7.57 9.91
N GLY A 136 5.55 -8.16 10.68
CA GLY A 136 5.19 -7.64 12.00
C GLY A 136 4.34 -6.36 11.99
N ALA A 137 3.94 -5.84 10.83
CA ALA A 137 3.04 -4.69 10.75
C ALA A 137 1.68 -5.03 11.39
N GLN A 138 1.23 -4.22 12.34
CA GLN A 138 -0.02 -4.40 13.08
C GLN A 138 -0.48 -3.09 13.72
N GLY A 139 -1.78 -2.96 13.99
CA GLY A 139 -2.39 -1.76 14.55
C GLY A 139 -2.00 -0.52 13.75
N ALA A 140 -1.32 0.43 14.42
CA ALA A 140 -0.86 1.68 13.82
C ALA A 140 0.01 1.50 12.55
N SER A 141 0.93 0.52 12.51
CA SER A 141 1.77 0.30 11.32
C SER A 141 1.07 -0.43 10.19
N ALA A 142 -0.15 -0.93 10.44
CA ALA A 142 -1.05 -1.49 9.45
C ALA A 142 -2.32 -0.65 9.29
N ALA A 143 -2.28 0.65 9.63
CA ALA A 143 -3.46 1.50 9.65
C ALA A 143 -3.75 2.20 8.30
N ALA A 144 -2.76 2.34 7.42
CA ALA A 144 -2.94 2.90 6.09
C ALA A 144 -1.85 2.44 5.10
N LEU A 145 -2.15 2.54 3.80
CA LEU A 145 -1.24 2.26 2.69
C LEU A 145 -1.34 3.36 1.64
N VAL A 146 -0.23 3.78 1.05
CA VAL A 146 -0.24 4.70 -0.10
C VAL A 146 -0.70 3.93 -1.34
N VAL A 147 -1.80 4.39 -1.96
CA VAL A 147 -2.30 3.84 -3.23
C VAL A 147 -1.94 4.71 -4.42
N GLY A 148 -1.77 6.01 -4.23
CA GLY A 148 -1.44 6.95 -5.29
C GLY A 148 -0.56 8.08 -4.79
N ARG A 149 0.37 8.51 -5.64
CA ARG A 149 1.26 9.65 -5.38
C ARG A 149 1.43 10.46 -6.65
N THR A 150 1.27 11.76 -6.49
CA THR A 150 1.58 12.78 -7.50
C THR A 150 2.59 13.76 -6.88
N ALA A 151 3.07 14.72 -7.68
CA ALA A 151 3.97 15.76 -7.19
C ALA A 151 3.39 16.58 -6.03
N ARG A 152 2.06 16.67 -5.90
CA ARG A 152 1.40 17.51 -4.89
C ARG A 152 0.55 16.75 -3.89
N ASN A 153 0.09 15.55 -4.26
CA ASN A 153 -0.89 14.82 -3.47
C ASN A 153 -0.55 13.35 -3.29
N VAL A 154 -1.00 12.80 -2.17
CA VAL A 154 -0.96 11.40 -1.77
C VAL A 154 -2.39 10.93 -1.52
N ARG A 155 -2.67 9.70 -1.93
CA ARG A 155 -3.92 8.98 -1.67
C ARG A 155 -3.61 7.77 -0.80
N TYR A 156 -4.38 7.58 0.25
CA TYR A 156 -4.20 6.45 1.17
C TYR A 156 -5.40 5.53 1.13
N LEU A 157 -5.16 4.23 1.19
CA LEU A 157 -6.15 3.23 1.57
C LEU A 157 -6.04 3.01 3.07
N THR A 158 -7.12 3.27 3.79
CA THR A 158 -7.18 3.16 5.25
C THR A 158 -7.50 1.73 5.66
N ALA A 159 -7.13 1.36 6.87
CA ALA A 159 -7.56 0.10 7.47
C ALA A 159 -9.09 -0.01 7.56
N PRO A 160 -9.66 -1.22 7.49
CA PRO A 160 -11.11 -1.40 7.51
C PRO A 160 -11.75 -1.07 8.87
N TRP A 161 -10.96 -1.03 9.95
CA TRP A 161 -11.39 -0.59 11.28
C TRP A 161 -11.23 0.92 11.49
N ALA A 162 -10.65 1.66 10.54
CA ALA A 162 -10.37 3.07 10.72
C ALA A 162 -11.67 3.86 10.89
N SER A 163 -11.84 4.49 12.07
CA SER A 163 -13.08 5.20 12.41
C SER A 163 -13.04 6.67 12.01
N SER A 164 -11.84 7.25 11.96
CA SER A 164 -11.62 8.65 11.63
C SER A 164 -10.21 8.85 11.08
N VAL A 165 -10.11 9.55 9.96
CA VAL A 165 -8.84 10.00 9.38
C VAL A 165 -8.81 11.51 9.37
N ARG A 166 -7.74 12.09 9.94
CA ARG A 166 -7.54 13.54 9.93
C ARG A 166 -6.18 13.89 9.34
N LEU A 167 -6.14 14.95 8.55
CA LEU A 167 -4.91 15.59 8.12
C LEU A 167 -4.46 16.56 9.20
N VAL A 168 -3.22 16.43 9.65
CA VAL A 168 -2.61 17.33 10.63
C VAL A 168 -1.30 17.87 10.07
N ASP A 169 -0.88 19.02 10.59
CA ASP A 169 0.42 19.62 10.32
C ASP A 169 1.32 19.36 11.53
N LEU A 170 2.43 18.64 11.34
CA LEU A 170 3.35 18.30 12.44
C LEU A 170 3.99 19.52 13.09
N LEU A 171 4.04 20.65 12.38
CA LEU A 171 4.54 21.91 12.92
C LEU A 171 3.48 22.66 13.74
N LYS A 172 2.26 22.12 13.83
CA LYS A 172 1.14 22.64 14.63
C LYS A 172 0.51 21.50 15.46
N PRO A 173 1.26 20.86 16.38
CA PRO A 173 0.82 19.62 17.04
C PRO A 173 -0.44 19.77 17.91
N GLY A 174 -0.71 20.98 18.42
CA GLY A 174 -1.93 21.30 19.16
C GLY A 174 -3.18 21.47 18.28
N ALA A 175 -3.03 21.60 16.96
CA ALA A 175 -4.16 21.74 16.06
C ALA A 175 -4.94 20.42 15.97
N PRO A 176 -6.29 20.49 15.96
CA PRO A 176 -7.11 19.28 15.91
C PRO A 176 -6.96 18.53 14.57
N GLY A 177 -6.53 19.21 13.51
CA GLY A 177 -6.46 18.68 12.14
C GLY A 177 -7.77 18.81 11.38
N GLU A 178 -7.73 18.61 10.07
CA GLU A 178 -8.91 18.60 9.21
C GLU A 178 -9.40 17.16 9.02
N ARG A 179 -10.72 16.93 8.99
CA ARG A 179 -11.25 15.60 8.66
C ARG A 179 -10.98 15.32 7.17
N LEU A 180 -10.25 14.26 6.88
CA LEU A 180 -10.04 13.83 5.51
C LEU A 180 -11.18 12.89 5.11
N ALA A 181 -11.89 13.22 4.02
CA ALA A 181 -12.94 12.35 3.52
C ALA A 181 -12.36 11.00 3.10
N VAL A 182 -13.12 9.93 3.33
CA VAL A 182 -12.78 8.56 2.92
C VAL A 182 -13.95 8.01 2.13
N ASP A 183 -13.69 7.46 0.95
CA ASP A 183 -14.72 6.91 0.08
C ASP A 183 -15.21 5.53 0.54
N ALA A 184 -16.19 4.98 -0.17
CA ALA A 184 -16.77 3.67 0.14
C ALA A 184 -15.77 2.50 0.04
N GLN A 185 -14.62 2.70 -0.63
CA GLN A 185 -13.56 1.71 -0.78
C GLN A 185 -12.45 1.89 0.27
N GLY A 186 -12.55 2.89 1.14
CA GLY A 186 -11.54 3.21 2.15
C GLY A 186 -10.40 4.10 1.61
N VAL A 187 -10.56 4.70 0.43
CA VAL A 187 -9.54 5.58 -0.15
C VAL A 187 -9.80 7.02 0.30
N THR A 188 -8.76 7.70 0.77
CA THR A 188 -8.86 9.09 1.23
C THR A 188 -9.05 10.06 0.06
N ALA A 189 -9.64 11.22 0.34
CA ALA A 189 -9.42 12.44 -0.44
C ALA A 189 -7.90 12.74 -0.58
N PRO A 190 -7.49 13.54 -1.57
CA PRO A 190 -6.08 13.90 -1.73
C PRO A 190 -5.54 14.59 -0.48
N ALA A 191 -4.44 14.09 0.06
CA ALA A 191 -3.67 14.76 1.10
C ALA A 191 -2.42 15.40 0.48
N PRO A 192 -1.94 16.55 0.96
CA PRO A 192 -0.70 17.14 0.46
C PRO A 192 0.50 16.19 0.60
N SER A 193 1.34 16.10 -0.42
CA SER A 193 2.62 15.39 -0.36
C SER A 193 3.64 16.21 0.46
N PRO A 194 4.43 15.58 1.35
CA PRO A 194 5.56 16.25 1.99
C PRO A 194 6.72 16.49 0.99
N GLY A 195 7.35 17.68 1.02
CA GLY A 195 8.57 18.03 0.27
C GLY A 195 8.39 18.64 -1.14
N PRO A 196 9.49 18.76 -1.92
CA PRO A 196 10.45 19.89 -1.95
C PRO A 196 9.91 21.20 -2.56
N SER A 197 8.61 21.29 -2.86
CA SER A 197 7.97 22.50 -3.42
C SER A 197 7.22 23.35 -2.39
N GLY A 198 7.22 22.93 -1.13
CA GLY A 198 6.77 23.69 0.03
C GLY A 198 7.92 23.83 1.02
N GLY A 199 8.10 25.02 1.59
CA GLY A 199 9.12 25.27 2.60
C GLY A 199 8.95 24.40 3.85
N CYS A 200 9.88 24.53 4.80
CA CYS A 200 9.82 23.84 6.10
C CYS A 200 8.74 24.39 7.05
N ASP A 201 7.68 25.01 6.50
CA ASP A 201 6.64 25.73 7.25
C ASP A 201 5.37 24.90 7.46
N SER A 202 5.29 23.72 6.83
CA SER A 202 4.26 22.72 7.09
C SER A 202 4.77 21.32 6.81
N TRP A 203 4.30 20.34 7.58
CA TRP A 203 4.54 18.92 7.28
C TRP A 203 3.26 18.10 7.46
N PRO A 204 2.63 17.62 6.38
CA PRO A 204 1.38 16.89 6.45
C PRO A 204 1.57 15.48 7.04
N ALA A 205 0.69 15.09 7.96
CA ALA A 205 0.59 13.74 8.49
C ALA A 205 -0.88 13.31 8.63
N LEU A 206 -1.13 12.01 8.59
CA LEU A 206 -2.43 11.40 8.86
C LEU A 206 -2.52 10.98 10.32
N ARG A 207 -3.61 11.38 10.98
CA ARG A 207 -4.02 10.87 12.29
C ARG A 207 -5.15 9.87 12.10
N THR A 208 -4.98 8.65 12.58
CA THR A 208 -5.99 7.56 12.53
C THR A 208 -5.94 6.74 13.80
N ASP A 209 -7.06 6.65 14.52
CA ASP A 209 -7.26 5.81 15.72
C ASP A 209 -6.08 5.82 16.73
N GLY A 210 -5.54 7.02 17.03
CA GLY A 210 -4.43 7.22 17.97
C GLY A 210 -3.02 7.02 17.39
N ALA A 211 -2.91 6.77 16.08
CA ALA A 211 -1.66 6.71 15.34
C ALA A 211 -1.45 7.98 14.51
N LEU A 212 -0.20 8.40 14.42
CA LEU A 212 0.24 9.48 13.54
C LEU A 212 1.16 8.89 12.47
N LEU A 213 0.80 9.07 11.20
CA LEU A 213 1.47 8.49 10.06
C LEU A 213 1.94 9.60 9.13
N THR A 214 3.19 9.53 8.68
CA THR A 214 3.71 10.44 7.66
C THR A 214 4.22 9.66 6.47
N ASP A 215 4.09 10.28 5.32
CA ASP A 215 4.62 9.74 4.09
C ASP A 215 6.08 10.16 3.89
N LEU A 216 6.98 9.18 3.70
CA LEU A 216 8.41 9.40 3.39
C LEU A 216 8.80 8.84 2.01
N GLY A 217 7.82 8.56 1.16
CA GLY A 217 8.05 8.07 -0.22
C GLY A 217 7.79 6.59 -0.43
N GLU A 218 7.56 5.81 0.63
CA GLU A 218 7.28 4.37 0.54
C GLU A 218 5.77 4.07 0.45
N THR A 219 5.42 2.82 0.12
CA THR A 219 4.02 2.36 0.07
C THR A 219 3.40 2.31 1.46
N THR A 220 4.18 1.96 2.48
CA THR A 220 3.75 2.04 3.89
C THR A 220 4.15 3.40 4.46
N PRO A 221 3.19 4.25 4.88
CA PRO A 221 3.54 5.46 5.59
C PRO A 221 4.21 5.11 6.94
N VAL A 222 5.11 5.97 7.37
CA VAL A 222 5.88 5.80 8.61
C VAL A 222 5.05 6.22 9.80
N ARG A 223 4.93 5.33 10.79
CA ARG A 223 4.38 5.65 12.10
C ARG A 223 5.37 6.54 12.86
N LEU A 224 4.89 7.69 13.31
CA LEU A 224 5.64 8.56 14.20
C LEU A 224 5.52 8.09 15.65
N THR A 225 6.66 8.04 16.33
CA THR A 225 6.81 7.66 17.73
C THR A 225 7.80 8.62 18.39
N TYR A 226 7.69 8.82 19.71
CA TYR A 226 8.69 9.54 20.51
C TYR A 226 9.26 8.62 21.59
N GLY A 227 10.30 9.06 22.29
CA GLY A 227 10.97 8.26 23.32
C GLY A 227 12.12 7.43 22.77
N THR A 228 12.41 6.31 23.43
CA THR A 228 13.57 5.46 23.06
C THR A 228 13.17 4.40 22.04
N PRO A 229 14.08 3.92 21.18
CA PRO A 229 13.78 2.84 20.24
C PRO A 229 13.26 1.55 20.93
N GLN A 230 13.68 1.28 22.17
CA GLN A 230 13.26 0.12 22.94
C GLN A 230 11.90 0.30 23.65
N ALA A 231 11.49 1.55 23.87
CA ALA A 231 10.21 1.91 24.48
C ALA A 231 9.63 3.15 23.78
N PRO A 232 9.11 2.98 22.55
CA PRO A 232 8.53 4.08 21.79
C PRO A 232 7.09 4.37 22.25
N ASP A 233 6.81 5.63 22.54
CA ASP A 233 5.49 6.13 22.89
C ASP A 233 4.77 6.78 21.69
N ALA A 234 3.44 6.88 21.79
CA ALA A 234 2.60 7.40 20.71
C ALA A 234 2.56 8.93 20.70
N VAL A 235 3.00 9.56 19.60
CA VAL A 235 3.08 11.04 19.45
C VAL A 235 1.71 11.72 19.56
N ASP A 236 0.61 10.99 19.40
CA ASP A 236 -0.74 11.56 19.45
C ASP A 236 -1.26 11.84 20.88
N GLY A 237 -0.54 11.38 21.90
CA GLY A 237 -0.84 11.66 23.31
C GLY A 237 -0.61 13.13 23.70
N PRO A 238 -1.09 13.57 24.88
CA PRO A 238 -0.82 14.92 25.39
C PRO A 238 0.68 15.23 25.49
N GLU A 239 1.46 14.26 25.96
CA GLU A 239 2.92 14.36 26.10
C GLU A 239 3.60 14.48 24.74
N GLY A 240 3.23 13.62 23.78
CA GLY A 240 3.78 13.66 22.42
C GLY A 240 3.44 14.92 21.63
N ARG A 241 2.34 15.61 21.97
CA ARG A 241 1.97 16.91 21.37
C ARG A 241 2.66 18.12 22.01
N ALA A 242 3.26 17.94 23.18
CA ALA A 242 3.98 18.98 23.92
C ALA A 242 5.51 18.86 23.80
N ALA A 243 6.00 17.73 23.31
CA ALA A 243 7.42 17.43 23.10
C ALA A 243 8.04 18.17 21.90
#